data_AF-A0A7J3AE94-F1
#
_entry.id   AF-A0A7J3AE94-F1
#
_cell.length_a   1.000
_cell.length_b   1.000
_cell.length_c   1.000
_cell.angle_alpha   90.00
_cell.angle_beta   90.00
_cell.angle_gamma   90.00
#
_symmetry.space_group_name_H-M   'P 1'
#
loop_
_entity.id
_entity.type
_entity.pdbx_description
1 polymer ?
#
loop_
_entity_poly.entity_id
_entity_poly.type
_entity_poly.pdbx_seq_one_letter_code
_entity_poly.pdbx_strand_id
1 'polypeptide(L)' 'MFHHDSARTGFSASDAPNTNQTLWRFHTGGPVDSPVVSDGVVYFGSLDDKVYALNAMTGAVIWTYITGANVLSP' A
#
# COMPACT_ATOMS: atom_id res chain seq x y z
N MET A 1 13.13 -1.61 3.42
CA MET A 1 13.72 -2.54 2.42
C MET A 1 12.57 -3.29 1.78
N PHE A 2 12.55 -3.26 0.45
CA PHE A 2 11.46 -3.72 -0.42
C PHE A 2 11.43 -5.24 -0.55
N HIS A 3 10.22 -5.78 -0.57
CA HIS A 3 9.83 -7.14 -0.96
C HIS A 3 10.22 -8.30 -0.03
N HIS A 4 9.17 -9.01 0.35
CA HIS A 4 9.04 -10.14 1.28
C HIS A 4 9.77 -11.44 0.83
N ASP A 5 10.81 -11.35 -0.01
CA ASP A 5 11.75 -12.47 -0.25
C ASP A 5 13.13 -11.95 -0.70
N SER A 6 14.17 -12.77 -0.48
CA SER A 6 15.55 -12.51 -0.90
C SER A 6 15.82 -12.80 -2.40
N ALA A 7 14.79 -13.03 -3.20
CA ALA A 7 14.85 -13.43 -4.61
C ALA A 7 14.30 -12.37 -5.60
N ARG A 8 13.69 -11.27 -5.13
CA ARG A 8 13.26 -10.12 -5.96
C ARG A 8 12.25 -10.51 -7.05
N THR A 9 11.34 -11.45 -6.78
CA THR A 9 10.44 -12.00 -7.82
C THR A 9 9.08 -11.32 -7.92
N GLY A 10 8.68 -10.52 -6.92
CA GLY A 10 7.35 -9.89 -6.91
C GLY A 10 6.19 -10.90 -6.91
N PHE A 11 6.44 -12.14 -6.48
CA PHE A 11 5.50 -13.24 -6.57
C PHE A 11 4.55 -13.25 -5.36
N SER A 12 3.25 -13.13 -5.60
CA SER A 12 2.19 -13.45 -4.63
C SER A 12 1.57 -14.78 -5.01
N ALA A 13 1.53 -15.74 -4.08
CA ALA A 13 0.93 -17.07 -4.28
C ALA A 13 -0.62 -17.07 -4.25
N SER A 14 -1.25 -15.89 -4.17
CA SER A 14 -2.70 -15.75 -4.26
C SER A 14 -3.15 -15.92 -5.70
N ASP A 15 -4.17 -16.76 -5.96
CA ASP A 15 -4.84 -16.83 -7.26
C ASP A 15 -5.12 -15.43 -7.79
N ALA A 16 -4.67 -15.16 -9.02
CA ALA A 16 -4.95 -13.88 -9.67
C ALA A 16 -6.48 -13.70 -9.77
N PRO A 17 -7.02 -12.51 -9.49
CA PRO A 17 -8.45 -12.27 -9.58
C PRO A 17 -8.94 -12.64 -10.99
N ASN A 18 -9.96 -13.49 -11.04
CA ASN A 18 -10.61 -13.98 -12.26
C ASN A 18 -11.40 -12.88 -13.01
N THR A 19 -11.47 -11.67 -12.47
CA THR A 19 -12.09 -10.51 -13.10
C THR A 19 -11.23 -9.26 -12.87
N ASN A 20 -11.16 -8.38 -13.88
CA ASN A 20 -10.45 -7.11 -13.79
C ASN A 20 -11.28 -6.03 -13.05
N GLN A 21 -12.08 -6.44 -12.06
CA GLN A 21 -12.91 -5.53 -11.28
C GLN A 21 -12.10 -4.91 -10.14
N THR A 22 -12.08 -3.58 -10.10
CA THR A 22 -11.52 -2.83 -8.98
C THR A 22 -12.31 -3.11 -7.70
N LEU A 23 -11.67 -3.72 -6.69
CA LEU A 23 -12.30 -3.99 -5.39
C LEU A 23 -12.64 -2.71 -4.62
N TRP A 24 -11.71 -1.75 -4.60
CA TRP A 24 -11.88 -0.46 -3.95
C TRP A 24 -10.92 0.60 -4.52
N ARG A 25 -11.22 1.87 -4.25
CA ARG A 25 -10.33 3.01 -4.51
C ARG A 25 -10.21 3.85 -3.24
N PHE A 26 -9.02 4.39 -3.03
CA PHE A 26 -8.73 5.31 -1.94
C PHE A 26 -8.15 6.61 -2.51
N HIS A 27 -8.52 7.75 -1.92
CA HIS A 27 -8.06 9.07 -2.35
C HIS A 27 -7.06 9.64 -1.34
N THR A 28 -5.87 9.99 -1.81
CA THR A 28 -4.83 10.71 -1.04
C THR A 28 -4.75 12.16 -1.49
N GLY A 29 -4.19 13.02 -0.63
CA GLY A 29 -3.99 14.44 -0.93
C GLY A 29 -2.80 14.72 -1.84
N GLY A 30 -1.91 13.74 -2.03
CA GLY A 30 -0.72 13.85 -2.88
C GLY A 30 -0.40 12.55 -3.61
N PRO A 31 0.62 12.55 -4.48
CA PRO A 31 1.13 11.33 -5.10
C PRO A 31 1.42 10.23 -4.06
N VAL A 32 1.16 8.99 -4.44
CA VAL A 32 1.41 7.80 -3.62
C VAL A 32 2.74 7.21 -4.07
N ASP A 33 3.62 6.92 -3.11
CA ASP A 33 4.86 6.18 -3.36
C ASP A 33 4.58 4.65 -3.29
N SER A 34 5.62 3.84 -3.43
CA SER A 34 5.55 2.39 -3.58
C SER A 34 4.74 1.69 -2.46
N PRO A 35 3.56 1.11 -2.78
CA PRO A 35 2.74 0.40 -1.79
C PRO A 35 3.29 -0.99 -1.48
N VAL A 36 3.07 -1.45 -0.25
CA VAL A 36 3.42 -2.81 0.22
C VAL A 36 2.17 -3.46 0.83
N VAL A 37 1.92 -4.71 0.46
CA VAL A 37 0.84 -5.52 1.06
C VAL A 37 1.46 -6.62 1.91
N SER A 38 1.04 -6.72 3.17
CA SER A 38 1.45 -7.77 4.11
C SER A 38 0.32 -8.04 5.09
N ASP A 39 0.07 -9.31 5.38
CA ASP A 39 -0.95 -9.78 6.34
C ASP A 39 -2.35 -9.16 6.16
N GLY A 40 -2.78 -8.97 4.91
CA GLY A 40 -4.09 -8.40 4.58
C GLY A 40 -4.20 -6.89 4.79
N VAL A 41 -3.08 -6.20 4.97
CA VAL A 41 -2.99 -4.74 5.11
C VAL A 41 -2.13 -4.16 3.99
N VAL A 42 -2.62 -3.09 3.37
CA VAL A 42 -1.88 -2.27 2.40
C VAL A 42 -1.28 -1.08 3.13
N TYR A 43 0.04 -0.97 3.07
CA TYR A 43 0.81 0.14 3.61
C TYR A 43 1.37 0.98 2.48
N PHE A 44 1.20 2.30 2.53
CA PHE A 44 1.80 3.21 1.56
C PHE A 44 2.03 4.59 2.16
N GLY A 45 3.10 5.25 1.73
CA GLY A 45 3.34 6.66 1.97
C GLY A 45 2.72 7.50 0.85
N SER A 46 2.28 8.71 1.20
CA SER A 46 1.90 9.72 0.23
C SER A 46 2.65 11.02 0.50
N LEU A 47 2.88 11.80 -0.55
CA LEU A 47 3.47 13.14 -0.47
C LEU A 47 2.54 14.17 0.18
N ASP A 48 1.43 13.76 0.78
CA ASP A 48 0.61 14.56 1.70
C ASP A 48 1.06 14.46 3.16
N ASP A 49 2.33 14.10 3.38
CA ASP A 49 3.00 13.93 4.67
C ASP A 49 2.36 12.85 5.56
N LYS A 50 1.76 11.81 4.94
CA LYS A 50 1.10 10.72 5.66
C LYS A 50 1.52 9.34 5.18
N VAL A 51 1.50 8.41 6.13
CA VAL A 51 1.53 6.97 5.89
C VAL A 51 0.16 6.39 6.22
N TYR A 52 -0.35 5.56 5.32
CA TYR A 52 -1.65 4.92 5.42
C TYR A 52 -1.47 3.42 5.61
N ALA A 53 -2.32 2.84 6.46
CA ALA A 53 -2.55 1.41 6.51
C ALA A 53 -4.03 1.13 6.24
N LEU A 54 -4.33 0.41 5.16
CA LEU A 54 -5.69 0.07 4.74
C LEU A 54 -5.92 -1.43 4.79
N ASN A 55 -7.13 -1.86 5.08
CA ASN A 55 -7.53 -3.25 4.88
C ASN A 55 -7.50 -3.60 3.38
N ALA A 56 -6.77 -4.65 2.99
CA ALA A 56 -6.57 -5.00 1.59
C ALA A 56 -7.83 -5.46 0.86
N MET A 57 -8.84 -5.95 1.59
CA MET A 57 -10.10 -6.41 1.00
C MET A 57 -11.10 -5.27 0.83
N THR A 58 -11.16 -4.32 1.76
CA THR A 58 -12.21 -3.31 1.81
C THR A 58 -11.74 -1.89 1.49
N GLY A 59 -10.43 -1.62 1.54
CA GLY A 59 -9.87 -0.28 1.45
C GLY A 59 -10.13 0.59 2.69
N ALA A 60 -10.68 0.02 3.76
CA ALA A 60 -10.95 0.74 5.00
C ALA A 60 -9.65 1.13 5.70
N VAL A 61 -9.57 2.38 6.17
CA VAL A 61 -8.42 2.87 6.94
C VAL A 61 -8.36 2.13 8.28
N ILE A 62 -7.26 1.42 8.50
CA ILE A 62 -6.93 0.83 9.81
C ILE A 62 -6.30 1.92 10.67
N TRP A 63 -5.31 2.64 10.14
CA TRP A 63 -4.70 3.80 10.78
C TRP A 63 -4.05 4.74 9.76
N THR A 64 -3.77 5.96 10.19
CA THR A 64 -3.00 6.96 9.44
C THR A 64 -2.01 7.63 10.38
N TYR A 65 -0.78 7.82 9.92
CA TYR A 65 0.27 8.47 10.68
C TYR A 65 0.78 9.68 9.90
N ILE A 66 0.77 10.85 10.55
CA ILE A 66 1.31 12.09 9.97
C ILE A 66 2.81 12.10 10.28
N THR A 67 3.65 12.06 9.25
CA THR A 67 5.11 11.96 9.42
C THR A 67 5.76 13.28 9.83
N GLY A 68 5.03 14.40 9.76
CA GLY A 68 5.51 15.73 10.16
C GLY A 68 6.51 16.37 9.19
N ALA A 69 6.88 15.66 8.12
CA ALA A 69 7.65 16.11 6.95
C ALA A 69 7.51 15.08 5.80
N ASN A 70 7.84 15.50 4.57
CA ASN A 70 7.75 14.70 3.33
C ASN A 70 8.39 13.31 3.49
N VAL A 71 7.62 12.26 3.16
CA VAL A 71 8.13 10.89 3.04
C VAL A 71 8.79 10.77 1.66
N LEU A 72 10.09 11.08 1.58
CA LEU A 72 10.93 10.77 0.44
C LEU A 72 11.64 9.43 0.70
N SER A 73 11.34 8.41 -0.11
CA SER A 73 12.17 7.21 -0.23
C SER A 73 13.40 7.54 -1.09
N PRO A 74 14.65 7.28 -0.67
CA PRO A 74 15.82 7.31 -1.55
C PRO A 74 15.89 6.12 -2.51
#